data_AF-A0A7S3Y5A4-F1
#
_entry.id   AF-A0A7S3Y5A4-F1
#
_cell.length_a   1.000
_cell.length_b   1.000
_cell.length_c   1.000
_cell.angle_alpha   90.00
_cell.angle_beta   90.00
_cell.angle_gamma   90.00
#
_symmetry.space_group_name_H-M   'P 1'
#
loop_
_entity.id
_entity.type
_entity.pdbx_description
1 polymer ?
#
loop_
_entity_poly.entity_id
_entity_poly.type
_entity_poly.pdbx_seq_one_letter_code
_entity_poly.pdbx_strand_id
1 'polypeptide(L)'
;MNSHCNILIMCLFTNYFPQPPAKYLTDEQVNASIEVYDKTNSTQRKLLTLNLATVDRTFANLVTYLKEKDMYNNTLIVVASDNGGCSQDHGSNYPLRGQKYTLFEGGVRVNAFVTGGYLPESTRGRSLDCMFHNVDWLPTLVAGVVGADPEALGPLDGVNHWDDLVMGMDATPQCYRDEMVHTVEVGVDASAPYEKGVSYSATDTLRAGLRMGDYKLVYGEELSGWWSDAEYSSTECYGAAT
;
A
#
# COMPACT_ATOMS: atom_id res chain seq x y z
N MET A 1 -22.34 -10.16 22.15
CA MET A 1 -23.08 -9.88 20.90
C MET A 1 -22.25 -10.47 19.78
N ASN A 2 -22.66 -11.60 19.20
CA ASN A 2 -21.99 -12.17 18.02
C ASN A 2 -22.54 -11.45 16.79
N SER A 3 -22.10 -10.23 16.53
CA SER A 3 -22.33 -9.57 15.25
C SER A 3 -21.16 -9.92 14.34
N HIS A 4 -21.42 -10.73 13.31
CA HIS A 4 -20.42 -11.14 12.32
C HIS A 4 -19.87 -9.92 11.57
N CYS A 5 -18.65 -9.48 11.86
CA CYS A 5 -18.04 -8.37 11.12
C CYS A 5 -17.78 -8.75 9.66
N ASN A 6 -18.16 -7.88 8.73
CA ASN A 6 -17.74 -7.95 7.33
C ASN A 6 -16.32 -7.36 7.22
N ILE A 7 -15.41 -8.10 6.59
CA ILE A 7 -14.07 -7.58 6.27
C ILE A 7 -14.04 -7.25 4.79
N LEU A 8 -13.69 -6.01 4.46
CA LEU A 8 -13.38 -5.60 3.10
C LEU A 8 -11.90 -5.17 3.02
N ILE A 9 -11.11 -5.91 2.27
CA ILE A 9 -9.70 -5.56 1.99
C ILE A 9 -9.62 -5.03 0.56
N MET A 10 -9.19 -3.78 0.43
CA MET A 10 -8.98 -3.12 -0.84
C MET A 10 -7.48 -2.89 -1.04
N CYS A 11 -6.92 -3.67 -1.96
CA CYS A 11 -5.59 -3.43 -2.48
C CYS A 11 -5.69 -2.45 -3.65
N LEU A 12 -5.07 -1.28 -3.51
CA LEU A 12 -5.04 -0.29 -4.58
C LEU A 12 -3.97 -0.67 -5.58
N PHE A 13 -4.37 -0.78 -6.84
CA PHE A 13 -3.47 -1.00 -7.97
C PHE A 13 -3.66 0.14 -8.96
N THR A 14 -2.69 1.05 -9.00
CA THR A 14 -2.76 2.20 -9.89
C THR A 14 -1.78 2.01 -11.03
N ASN A 15 -2.15 1.13 -11.97
CA ASN A 15 -1.54 1.20 -13.29
C ASN A 15 -2.19 2.33 -14.09
N TYR A 16 -1.44 2.89 -15.04
CA TYR A 16 -1.96 3.85 -15.98
C TYR A 16 -3.13 3.25 -16.77
N PHE A 17 -4.34 3.76 -16.55
CA PHE A 17 -5.48 3.53 -17.44
C PHE A 17 -5.65 4.76 -18.33
N PRO A 18 -5.68 4.59 -19.67
CA PRO A 18 -5.72 5.71 -20.60
C PRO A 18 -7.02 6.53 -20.51
N GLN A 19 -8.11 5.97 -19.95
CA GLN A 19 -9.34 6.70 -19.62
C GLN A 19 -10.06 6.04 -18.44
N PRO A 20 -10.52 6.81 -17.42
CA PRO A 20 -11.43 6.28 -16.40
C PRO A 20 -12.78 5.91 -17.04
N PRO A 21 -13.49 4.88 -16.58
CA PRO A 21 -14.78 4.54 -17.18
C PRO A 21 -15.80 5.66 -16.93
N ALA A 22 -16.38 6.19 -18.00
CA ALA A 22 -17.38 7.29 -17.97
C ALA A 22 -18.62 7.00 -17.09
N LYS A 23 -18.82 5.73 -16.71
CA LYS A 23 -19.87 5.32 -15.77
C LYS A 23 -19.65 5.84 -14.35
N TYR A 24 -18.40 6.10 -13.95
CA TYR A 24 -18.05 6.37 -12.55
C TYR A 24 -17.77 7.85 -12.26
N LEU A 25 -17.49 8.67 -13.27
CA LEU A 25 -17.28 10.11 -13.15
C LEU A 25 -18.12 10.87 -14.19
N THR A 26 -18.81 11.93 -13.77
CA THR A 26 -19.38 12.89 -14.72
C THR A 26 -18.29 13.83 -15.23
N ASP A 27 -18.52 14.52 -16.33
CA ASP A 27 -17.58 15.51 -16.88
C ASP A 27 -17.24 16.60 -15.86
N GLU A 28 -18.21 17.04 -15.06
CA GLU A 28 -17.99 18.01 -13.97
C GLU A 28 -16.99 17.49 -12.94
N GLN A 29 -17.06 16.20 -12.61
CA GLN A 29 -16.19 15.57 -11.61
C GLN A 29 -14.80 15.26 -12.15
N VAL A 30 -14.72 14.92 -13.44
CA VAL A 30 -13.45 14.88 -14.17
C VAL A 30 -12.79 16.26 -14.11
N ASN A 31 -13.52 17.32 -14.43
CA ASN A 31 -12.99 18.69 -14.44
C ASN A 31 -12.58 19.19 -13.05
N ALA A 32 -13.40 18.95 -12.02
CA ALA A 32 -13.04 19.30 -10.63
C ALA A 32 -11.80 18.54 -10.13
N SER A 33 -11.67 17.26 -10.51
CA SER A 33 -10.46 16.48 -10.20
C SER A 33 -9.25 17.01 -10.95
N ILE A 34 -9.40 17.49 -12.19
CA ILE A 34 -8.29 18.15 -12.89
C ILE A 34 -7.89 19.42 -12.12
N GLU A 35 -8.82 20.31 -11.76
CA GLU A 35 -8.49 21.58 -11.09
C GLU A 35 -7.78 21.43 -9.73
N VAL A 36 -8.18 20.45 -8.91
CA VAL A 36 -7.58 20.24 -7.58
C VAL A 36 -6.13 19.76 -7.65
N TYR A 37 -5.79 19.00 -8.68
CA TYR A 37 -4.50 18.30 -8.79
C TYR A 37 -3.62 18.83 -9.93
N ASP A 38 -4.10 19.79 -10.73
CA ASP A 38 -3.35 20.44 -11.81
C ASP A 38 -2.38 21.51 -11.28
N LYS A 39 -1.29 21.05 -10.68
CA LYS A 39 -0.09 21.87 -10.46
C LYS A 39 1.00 21.60 -11.51
N THR A 40 0.73 20.76 -12.51
CA THR A 40 1.75 20.26 -13.45
C THR A 40 1.24 20.22 -14.89
N ASN A 41 2.05 20.69 -15.85
CA ASN A 41 1.74 20.63 -17.29
C ASN A 41 1.79 19.21 -17.92
N SER A 42 1.73 18.13 -17.13
CA SER A 42 1.82 16.74 -17.61
C SER A 42 0.44 16.10 -17.83
N THR A 43 0.13 15.74 -19.07
CA THR A 43 -1.13 15.03 -19.44
C THR A 43 -1.27 13.69 -18.72
N GLN A 44 -0.19 12.94 -18.57
CA GLN A 44 -0.24 11.62 -17.96
C GLN A 44 -0.43 11.68 -16.45
N ARG A 45 0.18 12.67 -15.77
CA ARG A 45 -0.10 12.93 -14.35
C ARG A 45 -1.58 13.29 -14.14
N LYS A 46 -2.20 14.05 -15.06
CA LYS A 46 -3.64 14.33 -15.03
C LYS A 46 -4.47 13.04 -15.13
N LEU A 47 -4.11 12.13 -16.03
CA LEU A 47 -4.81 10.84 -16.17
C LEU A 47 -4.65 9.95 -14.93
N LEU A 48 -3.46 9.89 -14.34
CA LEU A 48 -3.26 9.17 -13.07
C LEU A 48 -4.17 9.75 -11.97
N THR A 49 -4.20 11.07 -11.82
CA THR A 49 -5.08 11.73 -10.85
C THR A 49 -6.55 11.37 -11.10
N LEU A 50 -7.01 11.39 -12.35
CA LEU A 50 -8.39 11.02 -12.69
C LEU A 50 -8.71 9.57 -12.31
N ASN A 51 -7.77 8.65 -12.48
CA ASN A 51 -7.91 7.27 -12.03
C ASN A 51 -8.02 7.21 -10.50
N LEU A 52 -7.20 7.95 -9.76
CA LEU A 52 -7.28 8.05 -8.30
C LEU A 52 -8.61 8.64 -7.82
N ALA A 53 -9.11 9.70 -8.46
CA ALA A 53 -10.41 10.28 -8.15
C ALA A 53 -11.56 9.31 -8.43
N THR A 54 -11.43 8.48 -9.47
CA THR A 54 -12.40 7.40 -9.76
C THR A 54 -12.43 6.35 -8.64
N VAL A 55 -11.26 5.95 -8.14
CA VAL A 55 -11.14 5.02 -7.00
C VAL A 55 -11.77 5.61 -5.74
N ASP A 56 -11.43 6.86 -5.41
CA ASP A 56 -12.00 7.57 -4.26
C ASP A 56 -13.53 7.64 -4.33
N ARG A 57 -14.08 8.00 -5.50
CA ARG A 57 -15.53 8.03 -5.66
C ARG A 57 -16.18 6.65 -5.61
N THR A 58 -15.52 5.63 -6.15
CA THR A 58 -15.99 4.25 -6.05
C THR A 58 -16.04 3.82 -4.59
N PHE A 59 -15.05 4.24 -3.79
CA PHE A 59 -15.04 4.06 -2.34
C PHE A 59 -16.20 4.79 -1.66
N ALA A 60 -16.46 6.05 -2.01
CA ALA A 60 -17.59 6.82 -1.48
C ALA A 60 -18.96 6.18 -1.80
N ASN A 61 -19.12 5.66 -3.02
CA ASN A 61 -20.33 4.93 -3.44
C ASN A 61 -20.48 3.63 -2.64
N LEU A 62 -19.39 2.90 -2.43
CA LEU A 62 -19.39 1.68 -1.62
C LEU A 62 -19.77 1.96 -0.16
N VAL A 63 -19.20 2.99 0.46
CA VAL A 63 -19.55 3.40 1.82
C VAL A 63 -21.02 3.83 1.91
N THR A 64 -21.53 4.57 0.92
CA THR A 64 -22.95 4.94 0.84
C THR A 64 -23.83 3.70 0.77
N TYR A 65 -23.50 2.76 -0.12
CA TYR A 65 -24.24 1.51 -0.25
C TYR A 65 -24.24 0.69 1.05
N LEU A 66 -23.08 0.56 1.71
CA LEU A 66 -22.98 -0.15 2.99
C LEU A 66 -23.85 0.50 4.08
N LYS A 67 -23.99 1.84 4.08
CA LYS A 67 -24.87 2.56 5.01
C LYS A 67 -26.35 2.33 4.66
N GLU A 68 -26.72 2.43 3.38
CA GLU A 68 -28.08 2.17 2.90
C GLU A 68 -28.56 0.73 3.14
N LYS A 69 -27.61 -0.21 3.29
CA LYS A 69 -27.89 -1.62 3.61
C LYS A 69 -27.73 -1.96 5.08
N ASP A 70 -27.53 -0.97 5.95
CA ASP A 70 -27.29 -1.17 7.40
C ASP A 70 -26.08 -2.09 7.70
N MET A 71 -25.15 -2.22 6.76
CA MET A 71 -23.97 -3.07 6.89
C MET A 71 -22.76 -2.31 7.46
N TYR A 72 -22.71 -0.98 7.27
CA TYR A 72 -21.53 -0.17 7.57
C TYR A 72 -21.04 -0.30 9.03
N ASN A 73 -21.96 -0.32 10.00
CA ASN A 73 -21.65 -0.41 11.43
C ASN A 73 -20.92 -1.70 11.82
N ASN A 74 -21.03 -2.73 10.99
CA ASN A 74 -20.43 -4.03 11.22
C ASN A 74 -19.45 -4.38 10.11
N THR A 75 -18.85 -3.37 9.47
CA THR A 75 -17.83 -3.54 8.43
C THR A 75 -16.52 -2.89 8.87
N LEU A 76 -15.44 -3.66 8.81
CA LEU A 76 -14.07 -3.18 8.85
C LEU A 76 -13.54 -3.10 7.41
N ILE A 77 -12.99 -1.95 7.05
CA ILE A 77 -12.43 -1.70 5.72
C ILE A 77 -10.93 -1.45 5.88
N VAL A 78 -10.13 -2.25 5.21
CA VAL A 78 -8.68 -2.10 5.12
C VAL A 78 -8.34 -1.63 3.72
N VAL A 79 -7.58 -0.54 3.60
CA VAL A 79 -7.08 -0.03 2.33
C VAL A 79 -5.56 0.03 2.40
N ALA A 80 -4.89 -0.54 1.40
CA ALA A 80 -3.43 -0.50 1.28
C ALA A 80 -3.01 -0.50 -0.19
N SER A 81 -1.86 0.10 -0.52
CA SER A 81 -1.20 -0.13 -1.81
C SER A 81 -0.43 -1.46 -1.78
N ASP A 82 -0.26 -2.12 -2.93
CA ASP A 82 0.59 -3.31 -3.04
C ASP A 82 2.09 -2.97 -2.99
N ASN A 83 2.46 -1.88 -3.66
CA ASN A 83 3.81 -1.35 -3.74
C ASN A 83 3.79 0.18 -3.84
N GLY A 84 4.96 0.79 -3.76
CA GLY A 84 5.14 2.21 -4.03
C GLY A 84 4.83 2.57 -5.49
N GLY A 85 4.55 3.85 -5.73
CA GLY A 85 4.24 4.36 -7.07
C GLY A 85 5.42 4.21 -8.03
N CYS A 86 5.10 4.04 -9.30
CA CYS A 86 6.08 4.02 -10.38
C CYS A 86 6.19 5.42 -11.03
N SER A 87 7.40 5.97 -11.17
CA SER A 87 7.59 7.26 -11.83
C SER A 87 7.23 7.27 -13.33
N GLN A 88 7.41 6.16 -14.06
CA GLN A 88 6.95 6.03 -15.46
C GLN A 88 5.42 6.11 -15.58
N ASP A 89 4.70 5.60 -14.57
CA ASP A 89 3.25 5.74 -14.46
C ASP A 89 2.85 7.07 -13.80
N HIS A 90 3.81 7.98 -13.63
CA HIS A 90 3.65 9.28 -12.98
C HIS A 90 3.27 9.21 -11.52
N GLY A 91 3.49 8.09 -10.85
CA GLY A 91 3.37 7.94 -9.40
C GLY A 91 4.36 8.83 -8.65
N SER A 92 4.03 9.19 -7.41
CA SER A 92 4.91 9.99 -6.55
C SER A 92 5.02 9.31 -5.20
N ASN A 93 6.26 9.12 -4.75
CA ASN A 93 6.58 8.55 -3.45
C ASN A 93 7.17 9.58 -2.49
N TYR A 94 7.13 10.88 -2.84
CA TYR A 94 7.72 11.92 -2.01
C TYR A 94 7.23 11.83 -0.55
N PRO A 95 8.12 11.94 0.45
CA PRO A 95 9.55 12.22 0.37
C PRO A 95 10.45 10.97 0.32
N LEU A 96 9.87 9.80 0.09
CA LEU A 96 10.57 8.51 0.18
C LEU A 96 11.42 8.25 -1.07
N ARG A 97 12.62 7.71 -0.84
CA ARG A 97 13.56 7.33 -1.89
C ARG A 97 13.08 6.06 -2.61
N GLY A 98 13.21 5.99 -3.93
CA GLY A 98 12.89 4.80 -4.72
C GLY A 98 11.44 4.74 -5.21
N GLN A 99 11.07 3.60 -5.79
CA GLN A 99 9.80 3.38 -6.47
C GLN A 99 9.47 1.88 -6.56
N LYS A 100 8.34 1.54 -7.18
CA LYS A 100 8.00 0.16 -7.55
C LYS A 100 9.23 -0.60 -8.05
N TYR A 101 9.37 -1.85 -7.62
CA TYR A 101 10.51 -2.74 -7.88
C TYR A 101 11.81 -2.44 -7.12
N THR A 102 11.88 -1.44 -6.26
CA THR A 102 13.08 -1.14 -5.45
C THR A 102 12.87 -1.47 -3.98
N LEU A 103 13.94 -1.78 -3.24
CA LEU A 103 13.89 -2.04 -1.79
C LEU A 103 14.02 -0.79 -0.91
N PHE A 104 14.18 0.39 -1.52
CA PHE A 104 14.10 1.66 -0.82
C PHE A 104 12.66 1.93 -0.35
N GLU A 105 12.50 2.84 0.62
CA GLU A 105 11.21 3.13 1.25
C GLU A 105 10.11 3.46 0.23
N GLY A 106 10.40 4.21 -0.82
CA GLY A 106 9.43 4.56 -1.87
C GLY A 106 8.98 3.39 -2.73
N GLY A 107 9.59 2.20 -2.62
CA GLY A 107 9.12 0.97 -3.26
C GLY A 107 8.30 0.07 -2.35
N VAL A 108 8.60 0.05 -1.05
CA VAL A 108 8.03 -0.91 -0.08
C VAL A 108 7.17 -0.29 1.01
N ARG A 109 7.34 1.01 1.30
CA ARG A 109 6.54 1.75 2.29
C ARG A 109 5.41 2.45 1.55
N VAL A 110 4.20 2.01 1.85
CA VAL A 110 2.98 2.39 1.13
C VAL A 110 1.97 3.06 2.04
N ASN A 111 1.02 3.76 1.43
CA ASN A 111 -0.15 4.26 2.15
C ASN A 111 -1.05 3.08 2.54
N ALA A 112 -1.44 3.02 3.80
CA ALA A 112 -2.44 2.10 4.31
C ALA A 112 -3.28 2.78 5.40
N PHE A 113 -4.57 2.44 5.47
CA PHE A 113 -5.46 2.90 6.53
C PHE A 113 -6.58 1.89 6.79
N VAL A 114 -7.13 1.95 8.00
CA VAL A 114 -8.29 1.17 8.41
C VAL A 114 -9.45 2.12 8.68
N THR A 115 -10.65 1.76 8.23
CA THR A 115 -11.88 2.53 8.43
C THR A 115 -13.10 1.61 8.52
N GLY A 116 -14.30 2.17 8.48
CA GLY A 116 -15.55 1.45 8.61
C GLY A 116 -16.19 1.61 9.99
N GLY A 117 -17.46 1.22 10.10
CA GLY A 117 -18.23 1.38 11.33
C GLY A 117 -17.81 0.43 12.45
N TYR A 118 -17.13 -0.68 12.11
CA TYR A 118 -16.61 -1.64 13.08
C TYR A 118 -15.40 -1.11 13.87
N LEU A 119 -14.64 -0.17 13.29
CA LEU A 119 -13.51 0.47 13.97
C LEU A 119 -14.04 1.41 15.08
N PRO A 120 -13.55 1.30 16.34
CA PRO A 120 -14.01 2.16 17.44
C PRO A 120 -13.86 3.65 17.12
N GLU A 121 -14.85 4.46 17.51
CA GLU A 121 -14.78 5.91 17.29
C GLU A 121 -13.57 6.56 17.96
N SER A 122 -13.12 5.99 19.09
CA SER A 122 -11.94 6.47 19.83
C SER A 122 -10.63 6.36 19.05
N THR A 123 -10.52 5.49 18.05
CA THR A 123 -9.30 5.31 17.26
C THR A 123 -9.39 5.89 15.84
N ARG A 124 -10.57 6.36 15.42
CA ARG A 124 -10.73 7.03 14.13
C ARG A 124 -9.96 8.34 14.07
N GLY A 125 -9.27 8.58 12.95
CA GLY A 125 -8.45 9.78 12.76
C GLY A 125 -7.10 9.76 13.47
N ARG A 126 -6.70 8.62 14.05
CA ARG A 126 -5.37 8.43 14.64
C ARG A 126 -4.41 7.81 13.63
N SER A 127 -3.12 7.96 13.91
CA SER A 127 -2.04 7.29 13.19
C SER A 127 -1.43 6.21 14.07
N LEU A 128 -1.04 5.10 13.45
CA LEU A 128 -0.24 4.05 14.08
C LEU A 128 1.23 4.30 13.74
N ASP A 129 2.03 4.69 14.73
CA ASP A 129 3.47 4.92 14.62
C ASP A 129 4.26 3.66 15.01
N CYS A 130 3.89 2.54 14.40
CA CYS A 130 4.54 1.25 14.55
C CYS A 130 4.86 0.65 13.19
N MET A 131 5.83 -0.27 13.16
CA MET A 131 6.05 -1.08 11.97
C MET A 131 4.89 -2.06 11.79
N PHE A 132 4.36 -2.11 10.57
CA PHE A 132 3.31 -3.01 10.15
C PHE A 132 3.68 -3.56 8.78
N HIS A 133 3.69 -4.88 8.66
CA HIS A 133 4.03 -5.61 7.44
C HIS A 133 2.78 -6.25 6.83
N ASN A 134 2.75 -6.49 5.51
CA ASN A 134 1.58 -7.08 4.85
C ASN A 134 1.19 -8.46 5.41
N VAL A 135 2.16 -9.20 5.96
CA VAL A 135 1.92 -10.52 6.59
C VAL A 135 1.22 -10.42 7.95
N ASP A 136 1.15 -9.23 8.55
CA ASP A 136 0.49 -8.98 9.83
C ASP A 136 -1.03 -8.95 9.73
N TRP A 137 -1.56 -8.69 8.53
CA TRP A 137 -3.01 -8.63 8.33
C TRP A 137 -3.70 -9.94 8.72
N LEU A 138 -3.10 -11.09 8.40
CA LEU A 138 -3.69 -12.39 8.71
C LEU A 138 -3.87 -12.59 10.23
N PRO A 139 -2.82 -12.59 11.07
CA PRO A 139 -3.00 -12.77 12.51
C PRO A 139 -3.82 -11.65 13.15
N THR A 140 -3.69 -10.42 12.66
CA THR A 140 -4.47 -9.27 13.17
C THR A 140 -5.96 -9.44 12.97
N LEU A 141 -6.40 -9.85 11.77
CA LEU A 141 -7.82 -10.05 11.46
C LEU A 141 -8.39 -11.32 12.13
N VAL A 142 -7.57 -12.36 12.28
CA VAL A 142 -7.97 -13.59 12.98
C VAL A 142 -8.22 -13.32 14.47
N ALA A 143 -7.28 -12.66 15.14
CA ALA A 143 -7.45 -12.29 16.54
C ALA A 143 -8.63 -11.33 16.73
N GLY A 144 -8.69 -10.29 15.89
CA GLY A 144 -9.55 -9.16 16.12
C GLY A 144 -10.98 -9.27 15.63
N VAL A 145 -11.14 -9.87 14.46
CA VAL A 145 -12.42 -9.94 13.76
C VAL A 145 -13.05 -11.32 13.90
N VAL A 146 -12.25 -12.38 13.72
CA VAL A 146 -12.72 -13.75 13.92
C VAL A 146 -12.86 -14.07 15.41
N GLY A 147 -12.04 -13.44 16.26
CA GLY A 147 -12.00 -13.72 17.70
C GLY A 147 -11.36 -15.07 18.01
N ALA A 148 -10.44 -15.51 17.17
CA ALA A 148 -9.74 -16.78 17.30
C ALA A 148 -8.25 -16.54 17.55
N ASP A 149 -7.59 -17.54 18.15
CA ASP A 149 -6.15 -17.51 18.37
C ASP A 149 -5.40 -17.70 17.03
N PRO A 150 -4.60 -16.71 16.57
CA PRO A 150 -3.81 -16.86 15.36
C PRO A 150 -2.79 -18.00 15.41
N GLU A 151 -2.31 -18.38 16.61
CA GLU A 151 -1.36 -19.49 16.77
C GLU A 151 -1.94 -20.82 16.31
N ALA A 152 -3.28 -20.96 16.30
CA ALA A 152 -3.96 -22.14 15.79
C ALA A 152 -3.79 -22.36 14.27
N LEU A 153 -3.33 -21.35 13.53
CA LEU A 153 -2.99 -21.46 12.11
C LEU A 153 -1.60 -22.07 11.86
N GLY A 154 -0.82 -22.29 12.91
CA GLY A 154 0.58 -22.72 12.83
C GLY A 154 1.56 -21.54 12.81
N PRO A 155 2.84 -21.80 12.49
CA PRO A 155 3.84 -20.74 12.41
C PRO A 155 3.47 -19.69 11.36
N LEU A 156 3.44 -18.42 11.77
CA LEU A 156 3.19 -17.26 10.91
C LEU A 156 4.38 -16.31 10.98
N ASP A 157 4.70 -15.64 9.86
CA ASP A 157 5.69 -14.55 9.83
C ASP A 157 5.10 -13.21 10.37
N GLY A 158 3.77 -13.18 10.54
CA GLY A 158 3.01 -12.02 10.98
C GLY A 158 2.83 -11.94 12.48
N VAL A 159 2.64 -10.71 12.95
CA VAL A 159 2.36 -10.35 14.33
C VAL A 159 0.96 -9.74 14.43
N ASN A 160 0.25 -10.03 15.51
CA ASN A 160 -1.07 -9.50 15.77
C ASN A 160 -1.00 -8.05 16.28
N HIS A 161 -1.61 -7.12 15.53
CA HIS A 161 -1.70 -5.70 15.87
C HIS A 161 -3.14 -5.26 16.24
N TRP A 162 -4.05 -6.18 16.56
CA TRP A 162 -5.45 -5.83 16.74
C TRP A 162 -5.67 -4.76 17.81
N ASP A 163 -5.03 -4.93 18.96
CA ASP A 163 -5.16 -4.00 20.08
C ASP A 163 -4.63 -2.60 19.73
N ASP A 164 -3.58 -2.53 18.91
CA ASP A 164 -3.05 -1.25 18.40
C ASP A 164 -4.08 -0.50 17.56
N LEU A 165 -4.89 -1.23 16.77
CA LEU A 165 -5.92 -0.65 15.91
C LEU A 165 -7.15 -0.18 16.68
N VAL A 166 -7.56 -0.91 17.73
CA VAL A 166 -8.84 -0.65 18.44
C VAL A 166 -8.68 0.13 19.75
N MET A 167 -7.51 0.13 20.36
CA MET A 167 -7.22 0.89 21.58
C MET A 167 -6.39 2.15 21.27
N GLY A 168 -5.53 2.08 20.26
CA GLY A 168 -4.57 3.11 19.91
C GLY A 168 -3.33 3.10 20.82
N MET A 169 -2.24 3.72 20.33
CA MET A 169 -0.92 3.63 20.98
C MET A 169 -0.82 4.26 22.38
N ASP A 170 -1.71 5.18 22.75
CA ASP A 170 -1.76 5.73 24.11
C ASP A 170 -2.09 4.64 25.16
N ALA A 171 -2.83 3.61 24.74
CA ALA A 171 -3.22 2.47 25.57
C ALA A 171 -2.31 1.25 25.35
N THR A 172 -1.74 1.09 24.14
CA THR A 172 -0.76 0.05 23.80
C THR A 172 0.57 0.68 23.35
N PRO A 173 1.42 1.14 24.27
CA PRO A 173 2.67 1.83 23.91
C PRO A 173 3.75 0.91 23.32
N GLN A 174 3.43 -0.36 23.03
CA GLN A 174 4.35 -1.35 22.52
C GLN A 174 4.05 -1.65 21.06
N CYS A 175 5.01 -1.33 20.18
CA CYS A 175 5.01 -1.87 18.83
C CYS A 175 5.42 -3.34 18.88
N TYR A 176 4.53 -4.25 18.51
CA TYR A 176 4.79 -5.69 18.58
C TYR A 176 5.75 -6.21 17.50
N ARG A 177 6.05 -5.38 16.49
CA ARG A 177 7.00 -5.69 15.42
C ARG A 177 8.21 -4.76 15.51
N ASP A 178 9.39 -5.35 15.60
CA ASP A 178 10.69 -4.69 15.62
C ASP A 178 11.57 -5.03 14.40
N GLU A 179 11.23 -6.09 13.64
CA GLU A 179 11.92 -6.49 12.41
C GLU A 179 10.98 -6.77 11.23
N MET A 180 11.48 -6.56 10.00
CA MET A 180 10.80 -6.87 8.74
C MET A 180 11.80 -7.29 7.67
N VAL A 181 11.67 -8.51 7.16
CA VAL A 181 12.34 -8.93 5.92
C VAL A 181 11.42 -8.59 4.74
N HIS A 182 11.87 -7.69 3.86
CA HIS A 182 11.13 -7.33 2.66
C HIS A 182 11.31 -8.34 1.53
N THR A 183 12.57 -8.71 1.26
CA THR A 183 12.93 -9.77 0.31
C THR A 183 14.34 -10.28 0.61
N VAL A 184 14.61 -11.52 0.22
CA VAL A 184 15.93 -12.13 0.12
C VAL A 184 15.96 -12.91 -1.18
N GLU A 185 16.60 -12.32 -2.18
CA GLU A 185 16.67 -12.81 -3.55
C GLU A 185 18.10 -13.29 -3.83
N VAL A 186 18.26 -14.59 -4.12
CA VAL A 186 19.55 -15.21 -4.43
C VAL A 186 19.60 -15.55 -5.92
N GLY A 187 20.73 -15.26 -6.58
CA GLY A 187 20.91 -15.47 -8.01
C GLY A 187 20.22 -14.42 -8.88
N VAL A 188 19.97 -13.23 -8.31
CA VAL A 188 19.37 -12.10 -9.01
C VAL A 188 20.46 -11.10 -9.34
N ASP A 189 20.76 -10.94 -10.63
CA ASP A 189 21.60 -9.84 -11.09
C ASP A 189 20.77 -8.54 -11.05
N ALA A 190 21.03 -7.69 -10.05
CA ALA A 190 20.35 -6.42 -9.88
C ALA A 190 20.64 -5.39 -11.00
N SER A 191 21.63 -5.66 -11.85
CA SER A 191 21.94 -4.88 -13.05
C SER A 191 21.20 -5.40 -14.29
N ALA A 192 20.63 -6.62 -14.24
CA ALA A 192 19.90 -7.21 -15.34
C ALA A 192 18.45 -6.69 -15.40
N PRO A 193 17.95 -6.31 -16.59
CA PRO A 193 16.55 -5.86 -16.73
C PRO A 193 15.61 -6.98 -16.30
N TYR A 194 14.57 -6.64 -15.52
CA TYR A 194 13.47 -7.55 -15.18
C TYR A 194 12.71 -7.90 -16.46
N GLU A 195 13.17 -8.92 -17.18
CA GLU A 195 12.45 -9.52 -18.29
C GLU A 195 11.62 -10.69 -17.77
N LYS A 196 10.32 -10.61 -18.04
CA LYS A 196 9.32 -11.63 -17.69
C LYS A 196 9.71 -12.96 -18.36
N GLY A 197 10.43 -13.82 -17.65
CA GLY A 197 10.88 -15.12 -18.15
C GLY A 197 12.39 -15.32 -18.30
N VAL A 198 13.24 -14.42 -17.80
CA VAL A 198 14.69 -14.65 -17.81
C VAL A 198 15.11 -15.60 -16.69
N SER A 199 15.72 -16.71 -17.12
CA SER A 199 16.35 -17.72 -16.30
C SER A 199 17.42 -17.08 -15.40
N TYR A 200 17.28 -17.27 -14.09
CA TYR A 200 18.30 -16.93 -13.09
C TYR A 200 19.64 -17.55 -13.49
N SER A 201 20.56 -16.72 -13.97
CA SER A 201 21.93 -17.13 -14.26
C SER A 201 22.65 -17.32 -12.92
N ALA A 202 23.22 -18.51 -12.72
CA ALA A 202 23.91 -18.96 -11.52
C ALA A 202 25.11 -18.08 -11.14
N THR A 203 24.85 -16.91 -10.56
CA THR A 203 25.85 -16.01 -9.99
C THR A 203 25.54 -15.80 -8.51
N ASP A 204 26.58 -15.64 -7.67
CA ASP A 204 26.51 -15.44 -6.21
C ASP A 204 25.93 -14.05 -5.83
N THR A 205 24.97 -13.53 -6.59
CA THR A 205 24.38 -12.22 -6.35
C THR A 205 23.22 -12.36 -5.37
N LEU A 206 23.23 -11.50 -4.35
CA LEU A 206 22.21 -11.40 -3.31
C LEU A 206 21.59 -10.01 -3.37
N ARG A 207 20.26 -9.95 -3.39
CA ARG A 207 19.49 -8.73 -3.20
C ARG A 207 18.61 -8.90 -1.96
N ALA A 208 18.72 -7.97 -1.01
CA ALA A 208 18.03 -8.11 0.27
C ALA A 208 17.60 -6.77 0.86
N GLY A 209 16.46 -6.78 1.52
CA GLY A 209 15.92 -5.64 2.26
C GLY A 209 15.48 -6.08 3.64
N LEU A 210 16.09 -5.52 4.69
CA LEU A 210 15.76 -5.81 6.09
C LEU A 210 15.57 -4.51 6.84
N ARG A 211 14.48 -4.37 7.59
CA ARG A 211 14.27 -3.29 8.53
C ARG A 211 14.30 -3.83 9.96
N MET A 212 15.02 -3.15 10.84
CA MET A 212 15.07 -3.42 12.28
C MET A 212 14.94 -2.09 13.02
N GLY A 213 13.78 -1.83 13.60
CA GLY A 213 13.41 -0.53 14.17
C GLY A 213 13.64 0.63 13.20
N ASP A 214 14.51 1.56 13.62
CA ASP A 214 14.88 2.74 12.82
C ASP A 214 15.92 2.43 11.73
N TYR A 215 16.54 1.26 11.75
CA TYR A 215 17.58 0.87 10.81
C TYR A 215 16.99 0.13 9.61
N LYS A 216 17.49 0.46 8.41
CA LYS A 216 17.15 -0.21 7.17
C LYS A 216 18.44 -0.65 6.45
N LEU A 217 18.60 -1.95 6.24
CA LEU A 217 19.60 -2.53 5.36
C LEU A 217 18.99 -2.72 3.97
N VAL A 218 19.69 -2.20 2.97
CA VAL A 218 19.43 -2.48 1.55
C VAL A 218 20.74 -2.99 0.96
N TYR A 219 20.70 -4.18 0.39
CA TYR A 219 21.86 -4.85 -0.19
C TYR A 219 21.56 -5.32 -1.61
N GLY A 220 22.53 -5.20 -2.52
CA GLY A 220 22.38 -5.63 -3.91
C GLY A 220 21.31 -4.84 -4.68
N GLU A 221 21.12 -3.56 -4.37
CA GLU A 221 20.18 -2.67 -5.08
C GLU A 221 20.97 -1.55 -5.76
N GLU A 222 20.99 -1.53 -7.09
CA GLU A 222 21.80 -0.58 -7.87
C GLU A 222 21.06 0.73 -8.19
N LEU A 223 19.75 0.82 -7.94
CA LEU A 223 18.95 1.99 -8.32
C LEU A 223 19.17 3.19 -7.39
N SER A 224 20.02 4.13 -7.83
CA SER A 224 20.39 5.34 -7.09
C SER A 224 19.63 6.57 -7.59
N GLY A 225 18.46 6.86 -7.01
CA GLY A 225 17.80 8.15 -7.20
C GLY A 225 17.19 8.67 -5.90
N TRP A 226 17.67 9.81 -5.39
CA TRP A 226 16.94 10.62 -4.42
C TRP A 226 15.96 11.51 -5.19
N TRP A 227 14.68 11.45 -4.85
CA TRP A 227 13.66 12.26 -5.52
C TRP A 227 13.61 13.66 -4.89
N SER A 228 13.69 14.69 -5.74
CA SER A 228 13.22 16.03 -5.43
C SER A 228 11.98 16.29 -6.29
N ASP A 229 11.08 17.18 -5.86
CA ASP A 229 9.88 17.59 -6.61
C ASP A 229 10.19 18.11 -8.03
N ALA A 230 11.46 18.40 -8.34
CA ALA A 230 11.90 19.10 -9.53
C ALA A 230 12.27 18.22 -10.74
N GLU A 231 12.47 16.90 -10.58
CA GLU A 231 12.98 16.06 -11.67
C GLU A 231 12.19 14.75 -11.84
N TYR A 232 11.19 14.79 -12.72
CA TYR A 232 10.61 13.58 -13.35
C TYR A 232 11.59 13.02 -14.39
N SER A 233 12.80 12.68 -13.95
CA SER A 233 13.90 12.19 -14.80
C SER A 233 13.92 10.66 -14.85
N SER A 234 13.17 10.12 -15.82
CA SER A 234 13.36 8.88 -16.61
C SER A 234 14.13 7.66 -16.07
N THR A 235 14.13 7.32 -14.78
CA THR A 235 14.56 5.98 -14.36
C THR A 235 13.38 5.02 -14.47
N GLU A 236 13.44 4.12 -15.45
CA GLU A 236 12.36 3.19 -15.77
C GLU A 236 11.93 2.36 -14.55
N CYS A 237 10.63 2.22 -14.31
CA CYS A 237 10.10 1.18 -13.43
C CYS A 237 10.07 -0.11 -14.23
N TYR A 238 11.21 -0.77 -14.36
CA TYR A 238 11.33 -2.00 -15.12
C TYR A 238 10.23 -3.01 -14.75
N GLY A 239 9.33 -3.32 -15.70
CA GLY A 239 8.25 -4.31 -15.52
C GLY A 239 6.95 -4.07 -16.29
N ALA A 240 6.79 -2.97 -17.04
CA ALA A 240 5.69 -2.84 -18.01
C ALA A 240 6.09 -3.47 -19.35
N ALA A 241 5.83 -4.77 -19.51
CA ALA A 241 5.77 -5.36 -20.86
C ALA A 241 4.54 -4.78 -21.58
N THR A 242 4.75 -4.18 -22.74
CA THR A 242 3.72 -4.02 -23.79
C THR A 242 3.14 -5.37 -24.19
#